data_AF-A0AAP8KL16-F1
#
_entry.id   AF-A0AAP8KL16-F1
#
_cell.length_a   1.000
_cell.length_b   1.000
_cell.length_c   1.000
_cell.angle_alpha   90.00
_cell.angle_beta   90.00
_cell.angle_gamma   90.00
#
_symmetry.space_group_name_H-M   'P 1'
#
loop_
_entity.id
_entity.type
_entity.pdbx_description
1 polymer ?
#
loop_
_entity_poly.entity_id
_entity_poly.type
_entity_poly.pdbx_seq_one_letter_code
_entity_poly.pdbx_strand_id
1 'polypeptide(L)' 'EEYHVPVKAAAGGYGAHMDIMKEYQLIILAPQVASNYEDIKQDTDRLGIKLAKTQGAEYIKLTRDGQAALDFVQQQFEN' A
#
# COMPACT_ATOMS: atom_id res chain seq x y z
N GLU A 1 16.45 1.31 -14.18
CA GLU A 1 17.10 0.39 -13.22
C GLU A 1 16.04 -0.54 -12.66
N GLU A 2 16.16 -1.84 -12.92
CA GLU A 2 15.37 -2.86 -12.23
C GLU A 2 16.02 -3.10 -10.87
N TYR A 3 15.39 -2.59 -9.82
CA TYR A 3 15.81 -2.87 -8.46
C TYR A 3 15.54 -4.36 -8.21
N HIS A 4 16.59 -5.19 -8.13
CA HIS A 4 16.57 -6.64 -7.85
C HIS A 4 16.10 -6.97 -6.42
N VAL A 5 15.06 -6.30 -5.95
CA VAL A 5 14.40 -6.59 -4.68
C VAL A 5 13.30 -7.60 -4.97
N PRO A 6 13.15 -8.69 -4.19
CA PRO A 6 12.06 -9.66 -4.35
C PRO A 6 10.72 -9.08 -3.88
N VAL A 7 10.32 -7.92 -4.39
CA VAL A 7 9.08 -7.23 -4.06
C VAL A 7 8.12 -7.43 -5.22
N LYS A 8 6.98 -8.08 -4.95
CA LYS A 8 5.86 -8.17 -5.89
C LYS A 8 4.82 -7.11 -5.52
N ALA A 9 4.55 -6.21 -6.45
CA ALA A 9 3.50 -5.20 -6.30
C ALA A 9 2.39 -5.46 -7.33
N ALA A 10 1.13 -5.36 -6.90
CA ALA A 10 -0.03 -5.38 -7.79
C ALA A 10 -0.99 -4.27 -7.41
N ALA A 11 -1.71 -3.73 -8.40
CA ALA A 11 -2.74 -2.72 -8.20
C ALA A 11 -4.11 -3.31 -8.57
N GLY A 12 -5.14 -3.02 -7.76
CA GLY A 12 -6.50 -3.50 -7.97
C GLY A 12 -7.54 -2.46 -7.55
N GLY A 13 -8.72 -2.53 -8.15
CA GLY A 13 -9.84 -1.63 -7.84
C GLY A 13 -10.46 -1.87 -6.47
N TYR A 14 -10.97 -0.82 -5.84
CA TYR A 14 -11.64 -0.90 -4.54
C TYR A 14 -12.93 -1.76 -4.64
N GLY A 15 -13.01 -2.90 -3.96
CA GLY A 15 -14.11 -3.89 -3.99
C GLY A 15 -13.68 -5.30 -4.41
N ALA A 16 -12.87 -5.44 -5.47
CA ALA A 16 -12.41 -6.74 -5.97
C ALA A 16 -11.16 -7.28 -5.26
N HIS A 17 -10.55 -6.46 -4.41
CA HIS A 17 -9.25 -6.74 -3.80
C HIS A 17 -9.35 -7.51 -2.49
N MET A 18 -10.53 -7.66 -1.86
CA MET A 18 -10.64 -8.26 -0.51
C MET A 18 -10.14 -9.70 -0.45
N ASP A 19 -10.29 -10.47 -1.52
CA ASP A 19 -9.79 -11.85 -1.56
C ASP A 19 -8.27 -11.94 -1.71
N ILE A 20 -7.66 -11.00 -2.46
CA ILE A 20 -6.21 -10.95 -2.67
C ILE A 20 -5.49 -10.22 -1.55
N MET A 21 -6.18 -9.39 -0.74
CA MET A 21 -5.56 -8.64 0.36
C MET A 21 -4.78 -9.56 1.29
N LYS A 22 -5.30 -10.76 1.54
CA LYS A 22 -4.71 -11.83 2.37
C LYS A 22 -3.32 -12.26 1.88
N GLU A 23 -3.03 -12.08 0.60
CA GLU A 23 -1.76 -12.44 -0.03
C GLU A 23 -0.70 -11.34 0.08
N TYR A 24 -1.09 -10.11 0.44
CA TYR A 24 -0.20 -8.98 0.62
C TYR A 24 0.09 -8.71 2.08
N GLN A 25 1.31 -8.26 2.38
CA GLN A 25 1.71 -7.89 3.73
C GLN A 25 1.52 -6.39 4.01
N LEU A 26 1.38 -5.57 2.96
CA LEU A 26 1.17 -4.13 3.03
C LEU A 26 0.16 -3.69 1.97
N ILE A 27 -0.78 -2.85 2.37
CA ILE A 27 -1.74 -2.18 1.48
C ILE A 27 -1.49 -0.68 1.55
N ILE A 28 -1.40 -0.04 0.37
CA ILE A 28 -1.21 1.40 0.23
C ILE A 28 -2.46 2.00 -0.41
N LEU A 29 -3.14 2.88 0.31
CA LEU A 29 -4.33 3.55 -0.16
C LEU A 29 -4.00 4.85 -0.89
N ALA A 30 -4.64 5.02 -2.04
CA ALA A 30 -4.61 6.25 -2.80
C ALA A 30 -5.41 7.36 -2.08
N PRO A 31 -5.06 8.64 -2.30
CA PRO A 31 -5.69 9.76 -1.59
C PRO A 31 -7.20 9.84 -1.82
N GLN A 32 -7.67 9.39 -2.98
CA GLN A 32 -9.10 9.38 -3.36
C GLN A 32 -9.95 8.43 -2.49
N VAL A 33 -9.34 7.38 -1.94
CA VAL A 33 -10.01 6.36 -1.11
C VAL A 33 -9.60 6.45 0.36
N ALA A 34 -8.89 7.51 0.74
CA ALA A 34 -8.48 7.74 2.13
C ALA A 34 -9.67 7.94 3.08
N SER A 35 -10.84 8.34 2.58
CA SER A 35 -12.09 8.38 3.34
C SER A 35 -12.56 7.01 3.84
N ASN A 36 -12.15 5.92 3.18
CA ASN A 36 -12.46 4.55 3.58
C ASN A 36 -11.36 3.91 4.44
N TYR A 37 -10.39 4.71 4.89
CA TYR A 37 -9.23 4.21 5.63
C TYR A 37 -9.63 3.46 6.91
N GLU A 38 -10.63 3.93 7.64
CA GLU A 38 -11.04 3.30 8.90
C GLU A 38 -11.64 1.91 8.70
N ASP A 39 -12.51 1.74 7.69
CA ASP A 39 -13.08 0.44 7.32
C ASP A 39 -11.97 -0.55 6.92
N ILE A 40 -11.10 -0.13 6.01
CA ILE A 40 -10.01 -0.97 5.50
C ILE A 40 -9.00 -1.26 6.61
N LYS A 41 -8.78 -0.31 7.51
CA LYS A 41 -7.93 -0.51 8.68
C LYS A 41 -8.47 -1.64 9.52
N GLN A 42 -9.77 -1.69 9.78
CA GLN A 42 -10.35 -2.75 10.58
C GLN A 42 -10.19 -4.13 9.94
N ASP A 43 -10.33 -4.23 8.61
CA ASP A 43 -10.13 -5.48 7.88
C ASP A 43 -8.65 -5.91 7.84
N THR A 44 -7.76 -4.98 7.54
CA THR A 44 -6.31 -5.23 7.50
C THR A 44 -5.75 -5.58 8.87
N ASP A 45 -6.18 -4.90 9.93
CA ASP A 45 -5.80 -5.18 11.32
C ASP A 45 -6.24 -6.59 11.75
N ARG A 46 -7.46 -6.99 11.38
CA ARG A 46 -7.98 -8.36 11.61
C ARG A 46 -7.16 -9.43 10.86
N LEU A 47 -6.64 -9.10 9.68
CA LEU A 47 -5.82 -10.00 8.87
C LEU A 47 -4.32 -9.93 9.22
N GLY A 48 -3.90 -9.00 10.08
CA GLY A 48 -2.49 -8.76 10.40
C GLY A 48 -1.69 -8.10 9.27
N ILE A 49 -2.37 -7.42 8.35
CA ILE A 49 -1.79 -6.73 7.19
C ILE A 49 -1.49 -5.27 7.59
N LYS A 50 -0.35 -4.73 7.17
CA LYS A 50 -0.03 -3.32 7.37
C LYS A 50 -0.85 -2.46 6.41
N LEU A 51 -1.40 -1.36 6.90
CA LEU A 51 -2.13 -0.39 6.09
C LEU A 51 -1.43 0.96 6.13
N ALA A 52 -1.12 1.49 4.95
CA ALA A 52 -0.57 2.83 4.77
C ALA A 52 -1.50 3.68 3.89
N LYS A 53 -1.57 4.97 4.17
CA LYS A 53 -2.26 5.96 3.34
C LYS A 53 -1.26 6.96 2.81
N THR A 54 -1.49 7.39 1.58
CA THR A 54 -0.63 8.40 0.93
C THR A 54 -1.38 9.71 0.81
N GLN A 55 -0.66 10.82 0.94
CA GLN A 55 -1.20 12.14 0.62
C GLN A 55 -1.14 12.40 -0.89
N GLY A 56 -1.97 13.33 -1.40
CA GLY A 56 -2.04 13.63 -2.85
C GLY A 56 -0.68 13.89 -3.49
N ALA A 57 0.13 14.76 -2.87
CA ALA A 57 1.49 15.04 -3.35
C ALA A 57 2.44 13.85 -3.19
N GLU A 58 2.29 13.08 -2.12
CA GLU A 58 3.12 11.91 -1.81
C GLU A 58 2.85 10.78 -2.80
N TYR A 59 1.59 10.45 -3.09
CA TYR A 59 1.21 9.45 -4.08
C TYR A 59 1.77 9.76 -5.48
N ILE A 60 1.71 11.02 -5.92
CA ILE A 60 2.32 11.45 -7.19
C ILE A 60 3.83 11.27 -7.16
N LYS A 61 4.48 11.54 -6.02
CA LYS A 61 5.92 11.34 -5.87
C LYS A 61 6.27 9.84 -5.95
N LEU A 62 5.57 8.98 -5.21
CA LEU A 62 5.82 7.54 -5.19
C LEU A 62 5.55 6.87 -6.55
N THR A 63 4.56 7.37 -7.31
CA THR A 63 4.30 6.84 -8.68
C THR A 63 5.35 7.28 -9.70
N ARG A 64 6.08 8.37 -9.44
CA ARG A 64 7.17 8.88 -10.31
C ARG A 64 8.55 8.39 -9.87
N ASP A 65 8.72 8.08 -8.59
CA ASP A 65 9.97 7.69 -7.97
C ASP A 65 9.82 6.31 -7.32
N GLY A 66 10.22 5.28 -8.07
CA GLY A 66 10.16 3.90 -7.62
C GLY A 66 11.09 3.60 -6.44
N GLN A 67 12.14 4.40 -6.23
CA GLN A 67 13.02 4.23 -5.07
C GLN A 67 12.36 4.81 -3.82
N ALA A 68 11.78 6.01 -3.92
CA ALA A 68 10.96 6.55 -2.83
C ALA A 68 9.79 5.62 -2.46
N ALA A 69 9.21 4.90 -3.44
CA ALA A 69 8.20 3.87 -3.18
C ALA A 69 8.75 2.69 -2.38
N LEU A 70 9.96 2.20 -2.70
CA LEU A 70 10.61 1.13 -1.96
C LEU A 70 10.97 1.55 -0.52
N ASP A 71 11.53 2.75 -0.35
CA ASP A 71 11.83 3.32 0.98
C ASP A 71 10.55 3.48 1.81
N PHE A 72 9.48 3.98 1.21
CA PHE A 72 8.19 4.12 1.87
C PHE A 72 7.67 2.76 2.36
N VAL A 73 7.75 1.72 1.52
CA VAL A 73 7.36 0.36 1.89
C VAL A 73 8.21 -0.14 3.06
N GLN A 74 9.55 -0.01 3.01
CA GLN A 74 10.43 -0.42 4.11
C GLN A 74 10.08 0.26 5.43
N GLN A 75 9.83 1.58 5.41
CA GLN A 75 9.42 2.32 6.61
C GLN A 75 8.13 1.81 7.25
N GLN A 76 7.20 1.23 6.49
CA GLN A 76 5.98 0.65 7.05
C GLN A 76 6.22 -0.71 7.73
N PHE A 77 7.33 -1.38 7.42
CA PHE A 77 7.72 -2.65 8.02
C PHE A 77 8.68 -2.49 9.21
N GLU A 78 9.47 -1.42 9.26
CA GLU A 78 10.40 -1.13 10.36
C GLU A 78 9.73 -0.55 11.62
N ASN A 79 8.47 -0.13 11.54
CA ASN A 79 7.67 0.46 12.63
C ASN A 79 6.55 -0.48 13.10
#